data_AF-A0A3D1E6L8-F1
#
_entry.id   AF-A0A3D1E6L8-F1
#
_cell.length_a   1.000
_cell.length_b   1.000
_cell.length_c   1.000
_cell.angle_alpha   90.00
_cell.angle_beta   90.00
_cell.angle_gamma   90.00
#
_symmetry.space_group_name_H-M   'P 1'
#
loop_
_entity.id
_entity.type
_entity.pdbx_description
1 polymer ?
#
loop_
_entity_poly.entity_id
_entity_poly.type
_entity_poly.pdbx_seq_one_letter_code
_entity_poly.pdbx_strand_id
1 'polypeptide(L)'
;GTFKDETASLGLDKTEGFWNCITTTDLDGDGQLDLLVGNAGLNMKWQASEQKPITLFLDDYDENQQVDPIIFYWMQDRQVPFASKDKITGQLPPLKKTFTDYKSFTKAKDISGLTGKKEVLETKQVRELRSMAYLNKGASGFVGVPLPNIAQRSSIQDFAVDPESPGQIWYVGNYSGYVTELGVNKAQAGGILSEFGEQGFKTHQNLPLPLFSEARKVVPLGQGRFLVVRNNQQAIMLNKRK
;
A
#
# COMPACT_ATOMS: atom_id res chain seq x y z
N GLY A 1 -13.09 26.54 4.30
CA GLY A 1 -13.94 25.47 3.74
C GLY A 1 -14.05 24.37 4.77
N THR A 2 -15.18 23.68 4.83
CA THR A 2 -15.35 22.47 5.65
C THR A 2 -15.06 21.25 4.77
N PHE A 3 -14.27 20.30 5.27
CA PHE A 3 -14.10 19.01 4.61
C PHE A 3 -15.28 18.10 4.94
N LYS A 4 -15.75 17.34 3.95
CA LYS A 4 -16.79 16.33 4.11
C LYS A 4 -16.23 15.00 3.63
N ASP A 5 -16.41 13.95 4.42
CA ASP A 5 -16.07 12.58 4.02
C ASP A 5 -17.17 12.04 3.09
N GLU A 6 -16.77 11.68 1.87
CA GLU A 6 -17.64 11.10 0.83
C GLU A 6 -17.17 9.68 0.46
N THR A 7 -16.29 9.05 1.26
CA THR A 7 -15.65 7.77 0.91
C THR A 7 -16.68 6.67 0.64
N ALA A 8 -17.72 6.58 1.48
CA ALA A 8 -18.79 5.59 1.32
C ALA A 8 -19.73 5.91 0.15
N SER A 9 -20.07 7.18 -0.08
CA SER A 9 -20.94 7.58 -1.20
C SER A 9 -20.25 7.35 -2.56
N LEU A 10 -18.91 7.37 -2.56
CA LEU A 10 -18.07 7.11 -3.72
C LEU A 10 -17.70 5.62 -3.90
N GLY A 11 -18.11 4.73 -2.99
CA GLY A 11 -17.82 3.29 -3.07
C GLY A 11 -16.38 2.89 -2.73
N LEU A 12 -15.68 3.71 -1.93
CA LEU A 12 -14.27 3.52 -1.55
C LEU A 12 -14.08 3.10 -0.08
N ASP A 13 -15.15 2.83 0.66
CA ASP A 13 -15.16 2.58 2.12
C ASP A 13 -14.49 1.26 2.55
N LYS A 14 -14.08 0.43 1.59
CA LYS A 14 -13.37 -0.84 1.84
C LYS A 14 -12.03 -0.92 1.15
N THR A 15 -11.48 0.23 0.74
CA THR A 15 -10.22 0.33 0.03
C THR A 15 -9.11 0.89 0.92
N GLU A 16 -9.11 0.60 2.21
CA GLU A 16 -8.02 1.05 3.07
C GLU A 16 -6.74 0.30 2.70
N GLY A 17 -5.67 1.05 2.48
CA GLY A 17 -4.42 0.57 1.93
C GLY A 17 -3.23 1.33 2.48
N PHE A 18 -2.02 0.84 2.18
CA PHE A 18 -0.78 1.59 2.38
C PHE A 18 -0.51 2.49 1.17
N TRP A 19 -1.46 3.39 0.92
CA TRP A 19 -1.43 4.31 -0.21
C TRP A 19 -0.24 5.27 -0.09
N ASN A 20 0.61 5.30 -1.12
CA ASN A 20 1.82 6.12 -1.18
C ASN A 20 1.63 7.37 -2.06
N CYS A 21 0.87 7.25 -3.14
CA CYS A 21 0.64 8.34 -4.08
C CYS A 21 -0.71 8.21 -4.78
N ILE A 22 -1.18 9.33 -5.32
CA ILE A 22 -2.37 9.40 -6.15
C ILE A 22 -2.12 10.37 -7.29
N THR A 23 -2.59 10.02 -8.49
CA THR A 23 -2.70 10.94 -9.62
C THR A 23 -4.07 10.75 -10.27
N THR A 24 -4.49 11.73 -11.06
CA THR A 24 -5.79 11.70 -11.74
C THR A 24 -5.62 11.87 -13.23
N THR A 25 -6.33 11.07 -14.02
CA THR A 25 -6.40 11.21 -15.48
C THR A 25 -7.64 10.47 -15.96
N ASP A 26 -8.17 10.87 -17.11
CA ASP A 26 -9.18 10.10 -17.83
C ASP A 26 -8.49 8.88 -18.46
N LEU A 27 -8.65 7.68 -17.86
CA LEU A 27 -7.98 6.44 -18.28
C LEU A 27 -8.77 5.70 -19.35
N ASP A 28 -10.10 5.74 -19.28
CA ASP A 28 -10.99 5.01 -20.20
C ASP A 28 -11.63 5.89 -21.29
N GLY A 29 -11.39 7.20 -21.26
CA GLY A 29 -11.77 8.15 -22.31
C GLY A 29 -13.22 8.61 -22.21
N ASP A 30 -13.86 8.46 -21.05
CA ASP A 30 -15.26 8.86 -20.84
C ASP A 30 -15.44 10.33 -20.42
N GLY A 31 -14.34 11.07 -20.29
CA GLY A 31 -14.31 12.48 -19.90
C GLY A 31 -14.37 12.73 -18.39
N GLN A 32 -14.44 11.68 -17.56
CA GLN A 32 -14.37 11.78 -16.12
C GLN A 32 -12.93 11.52 -15.63
N LEU A 33 -12.55 12.17 -14.53
CA LEU A 33 -11.23 11.92 -13.94
C LEU A 33 -11.27 10.66 -13.08
N ASP A 34 -10.44 9.69 -13.47
CA ASP A 34 -10.17 8.48 -12.71
C ASP A 34 -9.05 8.71 -11.70
N LEU A 35 -8.98 7.84 -10.68
CA LEU A 35 -7.88 7.85 -9.72
C LEU A 35 -6.90 6.74 -10.06
N LEU A 36 -5.62 7.07 -10.09
CA LEU A 36 -4.55 6.10 -10.15
C LEU A 36 -3.74 6.17 -8.87
N VAL A 37 -3.78 5.10 -8.09
CA VAL A 37 -3.33 5.09 -6.69
C VAL A 37 -2.23 4.05 -6.49
N GLY A 38 -1.08 4.51 -6.01
CA GLY A 38 0.10 3.69 -5.78
C GLY A 38 0.07 3.17 -4.35
N ASN A 39 0.33 1.88 -4.18
CA ASN A 39 0.29 1.21 -2.87
C ASN A 39 1.59 0.45 -2.63
N ALA A 40 1.67 -0.29 -1.52
CA ALA A 40 2.84 -1.05 -1.12
C ALA A 40 3.15 -2.27 -2.02
N GLY A 41 2.16 -2.76 -2.77
CA GLY A 41 2.29 -3.87 -3.71
C GLY A 41 2.11 -5.25 -3.06
N LEU A 42 2.09 -6.29 -3.88
CA LEU A 42 1.87 -7.69 -3.46
C LEU A 42 3.16 -8.40 -3.05
N ASN A 43 4.33 -7.82 -3.35
CA ASN A 43 5.63 -8.32 -2.91
C ASN A 43 5.92 -7.93 -1.45
N MET A 44 5.00 -8.30 -0.56
CA MET A 44 5.11 -8.09 0.87
C MET A 44 4.84 -9.40 1.60
N LYS A 45 5.47 -9.55 2.78
CA LYS A 45 5.16 -10.64 3.70
C LYS A 45 3.70 -10.59 4.16
N TRP A 46 3.19 -9.39 4.37
CA TRP A 46 1.78 -9.18 4.64
C TRP A 46 0.95 -9.29 3.36
N GLN A 47 -0.24 -9.87 3.52
CA GLN A 47 -1.27 -9.95 2.50
C GLN A 47 -2.55 -9.40 3.14
N ALA A 48 -3.32 -8.66 2.36
CA ALA A 48 -4.58 -8.09 2.80
C ALA A 48 -5.67 -8.34 1.76
N SER A 49 -6.88 -8.58 2.23
CA SER A 49 -8.10 -8.54 1.46
C SER A 49 -9.25 -8.06 2.34
N GLU A 50 -10.42 -7.82 1.75
CA GLU A 50 -11.63 -7.51 2.53
C GLU A 50 -11.94 -8.62 3.55
N GLN A 51 -11.76 -9.89 3.18
CA GLN A 51 -12.03 -11.05 4.05
C GLN A 51 -10.89 -11.31 5.04
N LYS A 52 -9.66 -10.94 4.69
CA LYS A 52 -8.45 -11.15 5.49
C LYS A 52 -7.66 -9.85 5.64
N PRO A 53 -8.19 -8.85 6.38
CA PRO A 53 -7.51 -7.58 6.54
C PRO A 53 -6.29 -7.70 7.46
N ILE A 54 -5.35 -6.78 7.31
CA ILE A 54 -4.38 -6.47 8.37
C ILE A 54 -5.11 -5.54 9.33
N THR A 55 -5.09 -5.86 10.62
CA THR A 55 -5.87 -5.14 11.63
C THR A 55 -4.95 -4.53 12.67
N LEU A 56 -5.15 -3.25 12.95
CA LEU A 56 -4.53 -2.52 14.05
C LEU A 56 -5.57 -2.34 15.15
N PHE A 57 -5.24 -2.81 16.34
CA PHE A 57 -6.00 -2.59 17.57
C PHE A 57 -5.28 -1.54 18.41
N LEU A 58 -6.03 -0.57 18.90
CA LEU A 58 -5.56 0.53 19.73
C LEU A 58 -6.35 0.52 21.04
N ASP A 59 -5.65 0.38 22.16
CA ASP A 59 -6.22 0.45 23.52
C ASP A 59 -5.07 0.75 24.50
N ASP A 60 -5.39 0.96 25.78
CA ASP A 60 -4.42 1.02 26.88
C ASP A 60 -4.40 -0.36 27.57
N TYR A 61 -3.51 -1.28 27.17
CA TYR A 61 -3.55 -2.68 27.61
C TYR A 61 -2.86 -2.92 28.95
N ASP A 62 -1.97 -2.03 29.37
CA ASP A 62 -1.27 -2.09 30.65
C ASP A 62 -1.73 -1.04 31.67
N GLU A 63 -2.76 -0.25 31.33
CA GLU A 63 -3.43 0.75 32.18
C GLU A 63 -2.51 1.92 32.56
N ASN A 64 -1.63 2.32 31.64
CA ASN A 64 -0.65 3.40 31.82
C ASN A 64 -1.06 4.75 31.18
N GLN A 65 -2.28 4.84 30.64
CA GLN A 65 -2.86 6.00 29.92
C GLN A 65 -2.21 6.31 28.56
N GLN A 66 -1.41 5.40 28.01
CA GLN A 66 -0.88 5.48 26.64
C GLN A 66 -1.57 4.45 25.75
N VAL A 67 -1.64 4.75 24.46
CA VAL A 67 -2.21 3.84 23.48
C VAL A 67 -1.15 2.83 23.03
N ASP A 68 -1.48 1.56 23.16
CA ASP A 68 -0.69 0.41 22.76
C ASP A 68 -1.16 -0.15 21.41
N PRO A 69 -0.44 0.11 20.31
CA PRO A 69 -0.79 -0.44 19.01
C PRO A 69 -0.40 -1.92 18.91
N ILE A 70 -1.39 -2.77 18.63
CA ILE A 70 -1.18 -4.19 18.35
C ILE A 70 -1.68 -4.51 16.94
N ILE A 71 -0.79 -5.02 16.09
CA ILE A 71 -1.12 -5.40 14.71
C ILE A 71 -1.28 -6.91 14.62
N PHE A 72 -2.39 -7.34 14.02
CA PHE A 72 -2.61 -8.71 13.56
C PHE A 72 -2.64 -8.77 12.04
N TYR A 73 -2.11 -9.86 11.48
CA TYR A 73 -2.20 -10.16 10.06
C TYR A 73 -2.52 -11.64 9.86
N TRP A 74 -2.95 -11.99 8.65
CA TRP A 74 -3.25 -13.37 8.30
C TRP A 74 -2.00 -14.09 7.80
N MET A 75 -1.63 -15.15 8.50
CA MET A 75 -0.69 -16.15 8.02
C MET A 75 -1.51 -17.37 7.58
N GLN A 76 -1.65 -17.55 6.28
CA GLN A 76 -2.55 -18.54 5.66
C GLN A 76 -4.01 -18.30 6.09
N ASP A 77 -4.59 -19.20 6.89
CA ASP A 77 -5.97 -19.14 7.36
C ASP A 77 -6.08 -18.77 8.84
N ARG A 78 -5.00 -18.22 9.41
CA ARG A 78 -4.96 -17.87 10.83
C ARG A 78 -4.45 -16.45 11.03
N GLN A 79 -5.14 -15.71 11.90
CA GLN A 79 -4.62 -14.46 12.43
C GLN A 79 -3.52 -14.70 13.48
N VAL A 80 -2.44 -13.93 13.36
CA VAL A 80 -1.32 -13.94 14.28
C VAL A 80 -0.86 -12.50 14.55
N PRO A 81 -0.36 -12.20 15.76
CA PRO A 81 0.24 -10.90 16.03
C PRO A 81 1.50 -10.73 15.19
N PHE A 82 1.72 -9.51 14.68
CA PHE A 82 2.92 -9.18 13.92
C PHE A 82 4.17 -9.14 14.80
N ALA A 83 4.04 -8.58 16.01
CA ALA A 83 5.11 -8.57 16.99
C ALA A 83 5.41 -9.99 17.49
N SER A 84 6.70 -10.30 17.68
CA SER A 84 7.09 -11.55 18.34
C SER A 84 6.67 -11.54 19.81
N LYS A 85 6.60 -12.74 20.42
CA LYS A 85 6.35 -12.92 21.85
C LYS A 85 7.27 -12.01 22.70
N ASP A 86 8.56 -11.98 22.38
CA ASP A 86 9.55 -11.22 23.17
C ASP A 86 9.33 -9.70 23.02
N LYS A 87 9.01 -9.22 21.81
CA LYS A 87 8.69 -7.80 21.58
C LYS A 87 7.43 -7.39 22.33
N ILE A 88 6.34 -8.16 22.18
CA ILE A 88 5.05 -7.76 22.74
C ILE A 88 5.01 -7.87 24.26
N THR A 89 5.68 -8.86 24.85
CA THR A 89 5.78 -8.98 26.32
C THR A 89 6.81 -8.01 26.90
N GLY A 90 7.77 -7.54 26.10
CA GLY A 90 8.64 -6.42 26.44
C GLY A 90 7.88 -5.10 26.50
N GLN A 91 6.96 -4.87 25.56
CA GLN A 91 6.08 -3.70 25.52
C GLN A 91 4.97 -3.76 26.58
N LEU A 92 4.38 -4.94 26.80
CA LEU A 92 3.29 -5.19 27.74
C LEU A 92 3.73 -6.21 28.79
N PRO A 93 4.41 -5.77 29.88
CA PRO A 93 4.90 -6.64 30.94
C PRO A 93 3.87 -7.61 31.55
N PRO A 94 2.57 -7.25 31.70
CA PRO A 94 1.56 -8.19 32.20
C PRO A 94 1.48 -9.49 31.39
N LEU A 95 1.74 -9.43 30.08
CA LEU A 95 1.69 -10.60 29.20
C LEU A 95 2.81 -11.63 29.45
N LYS A 96 3.91 -11.25 30.13
CA LYS A 96 5.01 -12.18 30.46
C LYS A 96 4.54 -13.35 31.33
N LYS A 97 3.58 -13.09 32.23
CA LYS A 97 3.02 -14.12 33.12
C LYS A 97 2.07 -15.05 32.37
N THR A 98 1.36 -14.53 31.37
CA THR A 98 0.40 -15.28 30.54
C THR A 98 1.10 -16.16 29.50
N PHE A 99 2.15 -15.63 28.86
CA PHE A 99 2.90 -16.33 27.81
C PHE A 99 4.32 -16.62 28.28
N THR A 100 4.49 -17.72 29.03
CA THR A 100 5.80 -18.14 29.54
C THR A 100 6.67 -18.76 28.44
N ASP A 101 6.07 -19.37 27.42
CA ASP A 101 6.75 -20.00 26.28
C ASP A 101 6.15 -19.57 24.92
N TYR A 102 6.80 -19.97 23.83
CA TYR A 102 6.28 -19.65 22.48
C TYR A 102 5.01 -20.46 22.14
N LYS A 103 4.85 -21.65 22.71
CA LYS A 103 3.71 -22.54 22.43
C LYS A 103 2.39 -21.94 22.94
N SER A 104 2.39 -21.37 24.14
CA SER A 104 1.26 -20.64 24.72
C SER A 104 0.93 -19.39 23.90
N PHE A 105 1.93 -18.65 23.42
CA PHE A 105 1.72 -17.50 22.54
C PHE A 105 1.02 -17.87 21.23
N THR A 106 1.35 -19.03 20.65
CA THR A 106 0.61 -19.57 19.49
C THR A 106 -0.83 -19.97 19.79
N LYS A 107 -1.39 -19.74 20.99
CA LYS A 107 -2.82 -19.90 21.26
C LYS A 107 -3.60 -18.59 21.13
N ALA A 108 -2.93 -17.44 21.17
CA ALA A 108 -3.54 -16.16 20.86
C ALA A 108 -3.91 -16.12 19.37
N LYS A 109 -5.20 -16.24 19.06
CA LYS A 109 -5.73 -16.24 17.69
C LYS A 109 -6.34 -14.88 17.30
N ASP A 110 -6.55 -14.02 18.28
CA ASP A 110 -7.14 -12.69 18.16
C ASP A 110 -6.65 -11.82 19.33
N ILE A 111 -7.12 -10.57 19.36
CA ILE A 111 -6.76 -9.59 20.39
C ILE A 111 -7.21 -10.01 21.80
N SER A 112 -8.34 -10.71 21.93
CA SER A 112 -8.87 -11.15 23.21
C SER A 112 -8.08 -12.34 23.76
N GLY A 113 -7.70 -13.29 22.92
CA GLY A 113 -6.81 -14.38 23.30
C GLY A 113 -5.39 -13.91 23.63
N LEU A 114 -4.99 -12.73 23.15
CA LEU A 114 -3.70 -12.11 23.46
C LEU A 114 -3.74 -11.32 24.77
N THR A 115 -4.75 -10.48 24.97
CA THR A 115 -4.78 -9.47 26.04
C THR A 115 -5.79 -9.76 27.14
N GLY A 116 -6.75 -10.65 26.90
CA GLY A 116 -7.92 -10.86 27.74
C GLY A 116 -9.05 -9.84 27.51
N LYS A 117 -8.77 -8.71 26.86
CA LYS A 117 -9.78 -7.67 26.57
C LYS A 117 -10.60 -8.03 25.34
N LYS A 118 -11.93 -7.94 25.45
CA LYS A 118 -12.88 -8.18 24.34
C LYS A 118 -13.22 -6.90 23.59
N GLU A 119 -13.36 -5.81 24.32
CA GLU A 119 -13.60 -4.48 23.78
C GLU A 119 -12.26 -3.75 23.67
N VAL A 120 -12.10 -2.99 22.58
CA VAL A 120 -10.89 -2.25 22.22
C VAL A 120 -11.34 -0.84 21.86
N LEU A 121 -10.58 0.17 22.30
CA LEU A 121 -10.91 1.58 22.08
C LEU A 121 -11.10 1.91 20.58
N GLU A 122 -10.16 1.48 19.73
CA GLU A 122 -10.25 1.73 18.29
C GLU A 122 -9.67 0.56 17.47
N THR A 123 -10.27 0.29 16.31
CA THR A 123 -9.80 -0.70 15.35
C THR A 123 -9.67 -0.06 13.97
N LYS A 124 -8.49 -0.22 13.35
CA LYS A 124 -8.23 0.16 11.95
C LYS A 124 -7.91 -1.08 11.13
N GLN A 125 -8.22 -1.04 9.83
CA GLN A 125 -7.97 -2.15 8.92
C GLN A 125 -7.32 -1.67 7.64
N VAL A 126 -6.53 -2.56 7.04
CA VAL A 126 -6.00 -2.46 5.68
C VAL A 126 -6.50 -3.66 4.91
N ARG A 127 -7.18 -3.41 3.79
CA ARG A 127 -7.87 -4.39 2.95
C ARG A 127 -7.30 -4.48 1.54
N GLU A 128 -6.51 -3.50 1.12
CA GLU A 128 -5.93 -3.44 -0.22
C GLU A 128 -4.42 -3.12 -0.17
N LEU A 129 -3.62 -3.92 -0.85
CA LEU A 129 -2.18 -3.68 -1.01
C LEU A 129 -1.78 -3.47 -2.46
N ARG A 130 -2.66 -3.78 -3.41
CA ARG A 130 -2.41 -3.57 -4.82
C ARG A 130 -2.42 -2.08 -5.11
N SER A 131 -1.57 -1.67 -6.05
CA SER A 131 -1.76 -0.39 -6.74
C SER A 131 -2.95 -0.53 -7.68
N MET A 132 -3.81 0.48 -7.74
CA MET A 132 -5.15 0.42 -8.34
C MET A 132 -5.39 1.58 -9.29
N ALA A 133 -6.19 1.35 -10.32
CA ALA A 133 -6.95 2.38 -11.01
C ALA A 133 -8.40 2.32 -10.50
N TYR A 134 -8.97 3.43 -10.06
CA TYR A 134 -10.38 3.55 -9.70
C TYR A 134 -11.06 4.38 -10.77
N LEU A 135 -11.89 3.72 -11.58
CA LEU A 135 -12.61 4.34 -12.67
C LEU A 135 -13.85 5.07 -12.16
N ASN A 136 -13.99 6.33 -12.52
CA ASN A 136 -15.10 7.17 -12.12
C ASN A 136 -16.33 6.87 -12.97
N LYS A 137 -17.39 6.35 -12.36
CA LYS A 137 -18.67 6.03 -13.01
C LYS A 137 -19.75 7.05 -12.66
N GLY A 138 -19.34 8.29 -12.40
CA GLY A 138 -20.19 9.42 -12.12
C GLY A 138 -21.02 9.19 -10.85
N ALA A 139 -22.34 9.27 -10.99
CA ALA A 139 -23.26 9.04 -9.87
C ALA A 139 -23.17 7.62 -9.26
N SER A 140 -22.59 6.66 -9.98
CA SER A 140 -22.39 5.29 -9.49
C SER A 140 -21.11 5.10 -8.66
N GLY A 141 -20.33 6.17 -8.44
CA GLY A 141 -19.09 6.13 -7.66
C GLY A 141 -17.91 5.54 -8.45
N PHE A 142 -16.95 4.95 -7.75
CA PHE A 142 -15.73 4.41 -8.34
C PHE A 142 -15.72 2.88 -8.46
N VAL A 143 -15.12 2.38 -9.53
CA VAL A 143 -14.89 0.94 -9.75
C VAL A 143 -13.40 0.65 -9.82
N GLY A 144 -12.90 -0.18 -8.92
CA GLY A 144 -11.48 -0.52 -8.82
C GLY A 144 -11.02 -1.60 -9.81
N VAL A 145 -9.93 -1.33 -10.50
CA VAL A 145 -9.20 -2.24 -11.40
C VAL A 145 -7.74 -2.30 -10.95
N PRO A 146 -7.18 -3.49 -10.61
CA PRO A 146 -5.79 -3.58 -10.19
C PRO A 146 -4.82 -3.30 -11.33
N LEU A 147 -3.69 -2.66 -11.03
CA LEU A 147 -2.61 -2.53 -12.00
C LEU A 147 -1.96 -3.90 -12.29
N PRO A 148 -1.31 -4.08 -13.45
CA PRO A 148 -0.74 -5.36 -13.85
C PRO A 148 0.24 -5.94 -12.84
N ASN A 149 0.38 -7.27 -12.79
CA ASN A 149 1.23 -7.99 -11.82
C ASN A 149 2.67 -7.44 -11.74
N ILE A 150 3.23 -6.98 -12.85
CA ILE A 150 4.58 -6.40 -12.90
C ILE A 150 4.71 -5.12 -12.07
N ALA A 151 3.64 -4.31 -12.00
CA ALA A 151 3.55 -3.10 -11.19
C ALA A 151 3.29 -3.40 -9.71
N GLN A 152 2.82 -4.61 -9.38
CA GLN A 152 2.60 -5.06 -8.00
C GLN A 152 3.84 -5.64 -7.33
N ARG A 153 4.94 -5.84 -8.10
CA ARG A 153 6.18 -6.41 -7.57
C ARG A 153 6.92 -5.48 -6.61
N SER A 154 6.53 -4.21 -6.57
CA SER A 154 7.06 -3.26 -5.60
C SER A 154 6.06 -2.19 -5.23
N SER A 155 6.38 -1.40 -4.22
CA SER A 155 5.60 -0.22 -3.89
C SER A 155 5.72 0.80 -5.03
N ILE A 156 4.61 1.36 -5.47
CA ILE A 156 4.62 2.54 -6.33
C ILE A 156 4.63 3.77 -5.44
N GLN A 157 5.53 4.70 -5.73
CA GLN A 157 5.81 5.89 -4.93
C GLN A 157 5.39 7.17 -5.65
N ASP A 158 5.28 7.16 -6.98
CA ASP A 158 4.78 8.31 -7.75
C ASP A 158 4.32 7.88 -9.15
N PHE A 159 3.42 8.68 -9.73
CA PHE A 159 2.97 8.56 -11.11
C PHE A 159 3.12 9.89 -11.85
N ALA A 160 3.41 9.82 -13.15
CA ALA A 160 3.30 10.93 -14.07
C ALA A 160 2.55 10.50 -15.34
N VAL A 161 1.51 11.26 -15.69
CA VAL A 161 0.87 11.16 -17.00
C VAL A 161 1.81 11.80 -18.02
N ASP A 162 2.07 11.13 -19.13
CA ASP A 162 2.89 11.69 -20.20
C ASP A 162 2.10 12.81 -20.94
N PRO A 163 2.55 14.08 -20.88
CA PRO A 163 1.83 15.18 -21.53
C PRO A 163 1.83 15.09 -23.07
N GLU A 164 2.76 14.35 -23.67
CA GLU A 164 2.81 14.11 -25.12
C GLU A 164 2.05 12.83 -25.52
N SER A 165 1.64 12.02 -24.55
CA SER A 165 0.92 10.77 -24.78
C SER A 165 0.06 10.42 -23.56
N PRO A 166 -1.07 11.10 -23.32
CA PRO A 166 -1.83 10.98 -22.06
C PRO A 166 -2.25 9.55 -21.66
N GLY A 167 -2.38 8.63 -22.64
CA GLY A 167 -2.62 7.21 -22.38
C GLY A 167 -1.39 6.41 -21.91
N GLN A 168 -0.24 7.05 -21.70
CA GLN A 168 0.97 6.46 -21.14
C GLN A 168 1.24 7.03 -19.74
N ILE A 169 1.32 6.12 -18.77
CA ILE A 169 1.56 6.46 -17.39
C ILE A 169 2.93 5.98 -16.97
N TRP A 170 3.78 6.92 -16.58
CA TRP A 170 5.05 6.64 -15.95
C TRP A 170 4.84 6.42 -14.46
N TYR A 171 5.48 5.41 -13.90
CA TYR A 171 5.49 5.19 -12.46
C TYR A 171 6.90 4.88 -11.98
N VAL A 172 7.16 5.21 -10.72
CA VAL A 172 8.40 4.90 -10.05
C VAL A 172 8.15 4.32 -8.67
N GLY A 173 9.10 3.55 -8.15
CA GLY A 173 8.87 2.76 -6.97
C GLY A 173 10.12 2.30 -6.24
N ASN A 174 9.93 1.18 -5.53
CA ASN A 174 10.81 0.61 -4.51
C ASN A 174 10.83 1.37 -3.18
N TYR A 175 10.83 0.61 -2.10
CA TYR A 175 10.94 1.10 -0.74
C TYR A 175 11.64 0.07 0.15
N SER A 176 12.63 0.51 0.91
CA SER A 176 13.37 -0.36 1.84
C SER A 176 13.37 0.08 3.29
N GLY A 177 12.64 1.14 3.63
CA GLY A 177 12.53 1.63 5.01
C GLY A 177 11.52 0.86 5.86
N TYR A 178 11.16 -0.38 5.51
CA TYR A 178 10.32 -1.21 6.38
C TYR A 178 11.16 -1.80 7.51
N VAL A 179 10.50 -2.23 8.59
CA VAL A 179 11.16 -3.02 9.63
C VAL A 179 11.67 -4.34 9.06
N THR A 180 12.76 -4.87 9.63
CA THR A 180 13.46 -6.06 9.15
C THR A 180 12.52 -7.26 8.93
N GLU A 181 11.51 -7.43 9.77
CA GLU A 181 10.54 -8.53 9.69
C GLU A 181 9.65 -8.50 8.44
N LEU A 182 9.46 -7.32 7.83
CA LEU A 182 8.74 -7.13 6.57
C LEU A 182 9.68 -7.22 5.35
N GLY A 183 10.98 -7.07 5.56
CA GLY A 183 11.98 -7.10 4.51
C GLY A 183 12.00 -5.84 3.65
N VAL A 184 12.63 -5.93 2.49
CA VAL A 184 12.79 -4.79 1.56
C VAL A 184 11.98 -5.04 0.30
N ASN A 185 11.40 -3.97 -0.26
CA ASN A 185 10.66 -4.05 -1.51
C ASN A 185 11.41 -3.32 -2.63
N LYS A 186 12.27 -4.06 -3.35
CA LYS A 186 13.16 -3.50 -4.38
C LYS A 186 13.02 -4.14 -5.78
N ALA A 187 11.93 -4.86 -6.04
CA ALA A 187 11.80 -5.69 -7.24
C ALA A 187 11.25 -4.96 -8.49
N GLN A 188 10.85 -3.70 -8.37
CA GLN A 188 10.38 -2.89 -9.51
C GLN A 188 10.62 -1.39 -9.27
N ALA A 189 11.66 -0.83 -9.90
CA ALA A 189 12.07 0.56 -9.72
C ALA A 189 11.18 1.57 -10.47
N GLY A 190 10.50 1.13 -11.53
CA GLY A 190 9.61 1.97 -12.31
C GLY A 190 9.34 1.43 -13.70
N GLY A 191 8.27 1.93 -14.31
CA GLY A 191 7.85 1.51 -15.64
C GLY A 191 6.93 2.52 -16.31
N ILE A 192 6.54 2.17 -17.52
CA ILE A 192 5.51 2.84 -18.29
C ILE A 192 4.37 1.85 -18.46
N LEU A 193 3.16 2.24 -18.11
CA LEU A 193 1.92 1.51 -18.35
C LEU A 193 1.17 2.18 -19.50
N SER A 194 0.60 1.40 -20.42
CA SER A 194 -0.16 1.92 -21.54
C SER A 194 -1.23 0.95 -22.01
N GLU A 195 -2.06 1.41 -22.97
CA GLU A 195 -3.17 0.62 -23.54
C GLU A 195 -4.15 0.16 -22.45
N PHE A 196 -4.67 1.13 -21.70
CA PHE A 196 -5.76 0.87 -20.74
C PHE A 196 -7.02 0.42 -21.49
N GLY A 197 -7.66 -0.63 -20.99
CA GLY A 197 -8.95 -1.11 -21.50
C GLY A 197 -9.77 -1.72 -20.36
N GLU A 198 -10.80 -2.49 -20.69
CA GLU A 198 -11.77 -3.02 -19.70
C GLU A 198 -11.13 -3.80 -18.54
N GLN A 199 -10.02 -4.49 -18.78
CA GLN A 199 -9.30 -5.29 -17.77
C GLN A 199 -8.09 -4.56 -17.17
N GLY A 200 -7.94 -3.26 -17.43
CA GLY A 200 -6.80 -2.43 -17.02
C GLY A 200 -5.74 -2.28 -18.11
N PHE A 201 -4.52 -1.90 -17.72
CA PHE A 201 -3.39 -1.71 -18.63
C PHE A 201 -2.92 -3.04 -19.25
N LYS A 202 -2.73 -3.05 -20.57
CA LYS A 202 -2.25 -4.23 -21.31
C LYS A 202 -0.75 -4.26 -21.49
N THR A 203 -0.14 -3.09 -21.62
CA THR A 203 1.29 -2.96 -21.96
C THR A 203 2.07 -2.39 -20.78
N HIS A 204 3.27 -2.95 -20.58
CA HIS A 204 4.24 -2.47 -19.61
C HIS A 204 5.66 -2.46 -20.21
N GLN A 205 6.39 -1.38 -19.95
CA GLN A 205 7.81 -1.26 -20.26
C GLN A 205 8.58 -0.85 -19.00
N ASN A 206 9.71 -1.50 -18.71
CA ASN A 206 10.57 -1.07 -17.61
C ASN A 206 11.27 0.25 -17.97
N LEU A 207 11.38 1.16 -17.01
CA LEU A 207 12.29 2.29 -17.14
C LEU A 207 13.74 1.79 -17.03
N PRO A 208 14.70 2.38 -17.77
CA PRO A 208 16.12 2.01 -17.70
C PRO A 208 16.78 2.61 -16.44
N LEU A 209 16.18 2.33 -15.27
CA LEU A 209 16.71 2.72 -13.97
C LEU A 209 17.66 1.64 -13.46
N PRO A 210 18.69 2.00 -12.66
CA PRO A 210 19.50 1.02 -11.96
C PRO A 210 18.63 0.07 -11.15
N LEU A 211 19.01 -1.22 -11.15
CA LEU A 211 18.35 -2.21 -10.31
C LEU A 211 18.34 -1.74 -8.86
N PHE A 212 17.22 -2.01 -8.16
CA PHE A 212 17.03 -1.66 -6.75
C PHE A 212 17.02 -0.15 -6.45
N SER A 213 17.01 0.72 -7.47
CA SER A 213 16.85 2.15 -7.31
C SER A 213 15.56 2.46 -6.54
N GLU A 214 15.66 3.28 -5.50
CA GLU A 214 14.53 3.79 -4.73
C GLU A 214 14.16 5.18 -5.24
N ALA A 215 13.27 5.19 -6.22
CA ALA A 215 12.74 6.41 -6.79
C ALA A 215 11.55 6.91 -5.96
N ARG A 216 11.41 8.23 -5.90
CA ARG A 216 10.41 8.93 -5.07
C ARG A 216 9.55 9.90 -5.86
N LYS A 217 10.05 10.37 -7.00
CA LYS A 217 9.28 11.27 -7.87
C LYS A 217 9.66 11.07 -9.33
N VAL A 218 8.69 11.17 -10.22
CA VAL A 218 8.89 11.28 -11.66
C VAL A 218 8.22 12.56 -12.15
N VAL A 219 9.01 13.44 -12.77
CA VAL A 219 8.54 14.76 -13.19
C VAL A 219 8.70 14.90 -14.70
N PRO A 220 7.60 15.07 -15.47
CA PRO A 220 7.69 15.39 -16.88
C PRO A 220 8.28 16.80 -17.05
N LEU A 221 9.29 16.94 -17.90
CA LEU A 221 9.93 18.21 -18.23
C LEU A 221 9.58 18.71 -19.64
N GLY A 222 8.71 17.99 -20.34
CA GLY A 222 8.37 18.21 -21.74
C GLY A 222 9.45 17.77 -22.72
N GLN A 223 9.09 17.71 -24.01
CA GLN A 223 9.94 17.23 -25.11
C GLN A 223 10.37 15.77 -24.92
N GLY A 224 9.48 14.95 -24.35
CA GLY A 224 9.72 13.54 -24.03
C GLY A 224 10.77 13.31 -22.94
N ARG A 225 11.06 14.31 -22.09
CA ARG A 225 12.04 14.21 -21.00
C ARG A 225 11.37 14.06 -19.64
N PHE A 226 11.93 13.21 -18.80
CA PHE A 226 11.43 12.94 -17.44
C PHE A 226 12.59 12.96 -16.45
N LEU A 227 12.40 13.67 -15.33
CA LEU A 227 13.34 13.67 -14.21
C LEU A 227 12.86 12.69 -13.14
N VAL A 228 13.68 11.69 -12.84
CA VAL A 228 13.44 10.74 -11.76
C VAL A 228 14.28 11.15 -10.55
N VAL A 229 13.61 11.52 -9.46
CA VAL A 229 14.22 11.86 -8.17
C VAL A 229 14.31 10.59 -7.32
N ARG A 230 15.47 10.38 -6.69
CA ARG A 230 15.78 9.16 -5.93
C ARG A 230 16.16 9.50 -4.49
N ASN A 231 15.87 8.57 -3.58
CA ASN A 231 16.22 8.72 -2.18
C ASN A 231 17.74 8.60 -1.99
N ASN A 232 18.40 9.60 -1.38
CA ASN A 232 19.85 9.65 -1.13
C ASN A 232 20.73 9.33 -2.35
N GLN A 233 20.27 9.65 -3.56
CA GLN A 233 21.00 9.40 -4.81
C GLN A 233 20.76 10.54 -5.80
N GLN A 234 21.64 10.68 -6.79
CA GLN A 234 21.48 11.69 -7.86
C GLN A 234 20.18 11.47 -8.64
N ALA A 235 19.53 12.53 -9.11
CA ALA A 235 18.41 12.39 -10.03
C ALA A 235 18.88 11.81 -11.38
N ILE A 236 17.99 11.09 -12.07
CA ILE A 236 18.23 10.54 -13.40
C ILE A 236 17.33 11.24 -14.41
N MET A 237 17.90 11.71 -15.52
CA MET A 237 17.13 12.19 -16.66
C MET A 237 16.85 11.03 -17.63
N LEU A 238 15.59 10.81 -17.96
CA LEU A 238 15.15 9.84 -18.94
C LEU A 238 14.60 10.56 -20.17
N ASN A 239 14.86 10.02 -21.36
CA ASN A 239 14.37 10.55 -22.63
C ASN A 239 13.60 9.46 -23.36
N LYS A 240 12.32 9.70 -23.67
CA LYS A 240 11.46 8.78 -24.44
C LYS A 240 11.92 8.60 -25.89
N ARG A 241 12.61 9.60 -26.44
CA ARG A 241 13.02 9.68 -27.85
C ARG A 241 14.40 9.07 -28.15
N LYS A 242 15.00 8.33 -27.21
CA LYS A 242 16.32 7.68 -27.36
C LYS A 242 16.31 6.27 -26.81
#